data_AF-A0A212LJQ2-F1
#
_entry.id   AF-A0A212LJQ2-F1
#
_cell.length_a   1.000
_cell.length_b   1.000
_cell.length_c   1.000
_cell.angle_alpha   90.00
_cell.angle_beta   90.00
_cell.angle_gamma   90.00
#
_symmetry.space_group_name_H-M   'P 1'
#
loop_
_entity.id
_entity.type
_entity.pdbx_description
1 polymer ?
#
loop_
_entity_poly.entity_id
_entity_poly.type
_entity_poly.pdbx_seq_one_letter_code
_entity_poly.pdbx_strand_id
1 'polypeptide(L)'
;MVTLAHLAGLNLRRAADGWHGVWQIDDITHQFWLSDAVPNTAAFYAVTLPLDSFLELRIHATRRLWRSLARRPPGLPIGILPEQLREWHILSLRALDANLRGESYRTIAEVLLGFRGTKEDFESDPSKNKARRLVAHGIRMMRGGYRLLLHYPVKVGKR
;
A
#
# COMPACT_ATOMS: atom_id res chain seq x y z
N MET A 1 -28.55 -12.79 -2.92
CA MET A 1 -28.61 -11.38 -3.38
C MET A 1 -28.06 -10.49 -2.28
N VAL A 2 -27.42 -9.37 -2.64
CA VAL A 2 -26.76 -8.45 -1.69
C VAL A 2 -27.26 -7.03 -1.97
N THR A 3 -27.42 -6.21 -0.94
CA THR A 3 -27.74 -4.78 -1.08
C THR A 3 -26.51 -3.95 -0.73
N LEU A 4 -25.60 -3.74 -1.69
CA LEU A 4 -24.34 -3.04 -1.44
C LEU A 4 -24.57 -1.60 -0.94
N ALA A 5 -25.54 -0.88 -1.52
CA ALA A 5 -25.83 0.52 -1.18
C ALA A 5 -26.14 0.76 0.31
N HIS A 6 -26.56 -0.28 1.05
CA HIS A 6 -26.95 -0.19 2.46
C HIS A 6 -25.96 -0.88 3.41
N LEU A 7 -24.76 -1.22 2.94
CA LEU A 7 -23.73 -1.74 3.84
C LEU A 7 -23.29 -0.65 4.81
N ALA A 8 -23.45 -0.92 6.11
CA ALA A 8 -22.88 -0.06 7.15
C ALA A 8 -21.35 0.05 6.96
N GLY A 9 -20.82 1.26 7.08
CA GLY A 9 -19.39 1.54 6.87
C GLY A 9 -18.95 1.61 5.41
N LEU A 10 -19.87 1.62 4.45
CA LEU A 10 -19.56 1.81 3.04
C LEU A 10 -19.45 3.31 2.68
N ASN A 11 -18.33 3.68 2.08
CA ASN A 11 -18.13 4.96 1.40
C ASN A 11 -18.15 4.72 -0.12
N LEU A 12 -19.16 5.26 -0.82
CA LEU A 12 -19.25 5.21 -2.28
C LEU A 12 -18.89 6.56 -2.88
N ARG A 13 -18.05 6.54 -3.92
CA ARG A 13 -17.64 7.73 -4.67
C ARG A 13 -17.80 7.48 -6.16
N ARG A 14 -18.37 8.45 -6.86
CA ARG A 14 -18.46 8.43 -8.32
C ARG A 14 -17.20 9.03 -8.92
N ALA A 15 -16.68 8.39 -9.97
CA ALA A 15 -15.58 8.87 -10.80
C ALA A 15 -15.95 8.73 -12.29
N ALA A 16 -15.05 9.14 -13.18
CA ALA A 16 -15.27 9.09 -14.63
C ALA A 16 -15.44 7.65 -15.17
N ASP A 17 -14.86 6.67 -14.48
CA ASP A 17 -14.86 5.25 -14.85
C ASP A 17 -15.92 4.41 -14.10
N GLY A 18 -16.79 5.04 -13.29
CA GLY A 18 -17.87 4.36 -12.59
C GLY A 18 -17.92 4.69 -11.10
N TRP A 19 -18.31 3.71 -10.29
CA TRP A 19 -18.46 3.84 -8.84
C TRP A 19 -17.37 3.07 -8.11
N HIS A 20 -16.73 3.74 -7.16
CA HIS A 20 -15.69 3.18 -6.29
C HIS A 20 -16.23 3.06 -4.87
N GLY A 21 -16.22 1.85 -4.34
CA GLY A 21 -16.65 1.54 -2.98
C GLY A 21 -15.48 1.20 -2.07
N VAL A 22 -15.43 1.86 -0.92
CA VAL A 22 -14.56 1.51 0.21
C VAL A 22 -15.46 1.07 1.35
N TRP A 23 -15.50 -0.22 1.62
CA TRP A 23 -16.30 -0.79 2.70
C TRP A 23 -15.41 -1.20 3.86
N GLN A 24 -15.67 -0.66 5.04
CA GLN A 24 -14.98 -1.04 6.27
C GLN A 24 -15.91 -1.85 7.18
N ILE A 25 -15.43 -3.01 7.60
CA ILE A 25 -16.10 -3.91 8.55
C ILE A 25 -15.03 -4.59 9.39
N ASP A 26 -15.18 -4.57 10.72
CA ASP A 26 -14.27 -5.22 11.68
C ASP A 26 -12.79 -4.90 11.41
N ASP A 27 -12.46 -3.61 11.24
CA ASP A 27 -11.13 -3.06 10.88
C ASP A 27 -10.56 -3.53 9.53
N ILE A 28 -11.36 -4.22 8.72
CA ILE A 28 -10.97 -4.71 7.40
C ILE A 28 -11.57 -3.81 6.34
N THR A 29 -10.69 -3.25 5.51
CA THR A 29 -11.08 -2.46 4.35
C THR A 29 -11.18 -3.34 3.11
N HIS A 30 -12.33 -3.28 2.44
CA HIS A 30 -12.56 -3.84 1.11
C HIS A 30 -12.74 -2.70 0.11
N GLN A 31 -12.06 -2.82 -1.03
CA GLN A 31 -12.17 -1.86 -2.13
C GLN A 31 -12.71 -2.59 -3.35
N PHE A 32 -13.69 -1.99 -4.03
CA PHE A 32 -14.25 -2.54 -5.25
C PHE A 32 -14.69 -1.41 -6.18
N TRP A 33 -14.76 -1.75 -7.46
CA TRP A 33 -15.21 -0.87 -8.53
C TRP A 33 -16.42 -1.49 -9.21
N LEU A 34 -17.39 -0.65 -9.55
CA LEU A 34 -18.61 -1.00 -10.27
C LEU A 34 -18.68 -0.12 -11.52
N SER A 35 -18.78 -0.73 -12.70
CA SER A 35 -18.96 -0.03 -13.98
C SER A 35 -20.28 0.73 -14.03
N ASP A 36 -21.31 0.15 -13.43
CA ASP A 36 -22.68 0.63 -13.49
C ASP A 36 -23.13 1.26 -12.17
N ALA A 37 -24.27 1.95 -12.22
CA ALA A 37 -24.87 2.52 -11.02
C ALA A 37 -25.15 1.45 -9.96
N VAL A 38 -24.87 1.78 -8.70
CA VAL A 38 -25.13 0.87 -7.57
C VAL A 38 -26.64 0.74 -7.37
N PRO A 39 -27.24 -0.45 -7.52
CA PRO A 39 -28.66 -0.64 -7.25
C PRO A 39 -28.97 -0.32 -5.78
N ASN A 40 -30.08 0.40 -5.55
CA ASN A 40 -30.57 0.67 -4.20
C ASN A 40 -31.31 -0.52 -3.57
N THR A 41 -31.42 -1.62 -4.30
CA THR A 41 -32.13 -2.85 -3.93
C THR A 41 -31.19 -4.04 -3.95
N ALA A 42 -31.66 -5.17 -3.42
CA ALA A 42 -30.90 -6.41 -3.47
C ALA A 42 -30.68 -6.83 -4.93
N ALA A 43 -29.43 -7.11 -5.29
CA ALA A 43 -29.06 -7.51 -6.64
C ALA A 43 -28.08 -8.70 -6.62
N PHE A 44 -27.91 -9.31 -7.80
CA PHE A 44 -26.79 -10.19 -8.08
C PHE A 44 -25.64 -9.36 -8.63
N TYR A 45 -24.43 -9.63 -8.14
CA TYR A 45 -23.21 -9.01 -8.62
C TYR A 45 -22.31 -10.09 -9.19
N ALA A 46 -21.72 -9.81 -10.34
CA ALA A 46 -20.65 -10.61 -10.92
C ALA A 46 -19.32 -9.89 -10.72
N VAL A 47 -18.24 -10.67 -10.59
CA VAL A 47 -16.88 -10.12 -10.52
C VAL A 47 -16.11 -10.57 -11.76
N THR A 48 -15.62 -9.61 -12.52
CA THR A 48 -14.76 -9.86 -13.68
C THR A 48 -13.30 -9.84 -13.24
N LEU A 49 -12.58 -10.94 -13.45
CA LEU A 49 -11.17 -11.09 -13.08
C LEU A 49 -10.33 -11.25 -14.35
N PRO A 50 -9.55 -10.22 -14.74
CA PRO A 50 -8.61 -10.35 -15.85
C PRO A 50 -7.57 -11.44 -15.56
N LEU A 51 -7.25 -12.25 -16.57
CA LEU A 51 -6.12 -13.20 -16.54
C LEU A 51 -4.80 -12.45 -16.75
N ASP A 52 -4.44 -11.60 -15.79
CA ASP A 52 -3.23 -10.77 -15.80
C ASP A 52 -2.26 -11.19 -14.68
N SER A 53 -1.13 -10.48 -14.56
CA SER A 53 -0.13 -10.72 -13.50
C SER A 53 -0.67 -10.52 -12.07
N PHE A 54 -1.85 -9.91 -11.91
CA PHE A 54 -2.48 -9.63 -10.63
C PHE A 54 -3.65 -10.59 -10.32
N LEU A 55 -3.91 -11.59 -11.17
CA LEU A 55 -5.04 -12.52 -11.01
C LEU A 55 -5.15 -13.07 -9.58
N GLU A 56 -4.04 -13.57 -9.02
CA GLU A 56 -4.01 -14.13 -7.65
C GLU A 56 -4.40 -13.10 -6.58
N LEU A 57 -3.92 -11.86 -6.70
CA LEU A 57 -4.33 -10.78 -5.79
C LEU A 57 -5.82 -10.49 -5.91
N ARG A 58 -6.35 -10.45 -7.15
CA ARG A 58 -7.75 -10.16 -7.41
C ARG A 58 -8.68 -11.29 -6.94
N ILE A 59 -8.29 -12.56 -7.14
CA ILE A 59 -9.00 -13.74 -6.60
C ILE A 59 -9.04 -13.65 -5.08
N HIS A 60 -7.89 -13.38 -4.45
CA HIS A 60 -7.81 -13.28 -3.00
C HIS A 60 -8.67 -12.15 -2.43
N ALA A 61 -8.60 -10.95 -3.02
CA ALA A 61 -9.43 -9.81 -2.63
C ALA A 61 -10.94 -10.11 -2.80
N THR A 62 -11.31 -10.75 -3.92
CA THR A 62 -12.70 -11.15 -4.22
C THR A 62 -13.22 -12.15 -3.20
N ARG A 63 -12.43 -13.20 -2.89
CA ARG A 63 -12.79 -14.21 -1.89
C ARG A 63 -13.00 -13.59 -0.52
N ARG A 64 -12.12 -12.65 -0.11
CA ARG A 64 -12.26 -11.93 1.17
C ARG A 64 -13.52 -11.07 1.19
N LEU A 65 -13.79 -10.32 0.13
CA LEU A 65 -15.02 -9.52 0.00
C LEU A 65 -16.27 -10.40 0.13
N TRP A 66 -16.33 -11.50 -0.64
CA TRP A 66 -17.47 -12.42 -0.59
C TRP A 66 -17.66 -13.02 0.80
N ARG A 67 -16.58 -13.43 1.49
CA ARG A 67 -16.67 -13.94 2.86
C ARG A 67 -17.23 -12.91 3.82
N SER A 68 -16.75 -11.67 3.79
CA SER A 68 -17.28 -10.58 4.63
C SER A 68 -18.75 -10.30 4.35
N LEU A 69 -19.15 -10.25 3.07
CA LEU A 69 -20.57 -10.10 2.67
C LEU A 69 -21.43 -11.26 3.20
N ALA A 70 -20.89 -12.48 3.21
CA ALA A 70 -21.52 -13.67 3.76
C ALA A 70 -21.41 -13.78 5.30
N ARG A 71 -20.94 -12.74 6.00
CA ARG A 71 -20.71 -12.72 7.45
C ARG A 71 -19.79 -13.85 7.95
N ARG A 72 -18.80 -14.21 7.13
CA ARG A 72 -17.76 -15.20 7.44
C ARG A 72 -16.42 -14.50 7.65
N PRO A 73 -15.52 -15.07 8.47
CA PRO A 73 -14.17 -14.53 8.60
C PRO A 73 -13.50 -14.39 7.23
N PRO A 74 -13.00 -13.20 6.85
CA PRO A 74 -12.43 -12.98 5.51
C PRO A 74 -11.20 -13.85 5.26
N GLY A 75 -10.46 -14.22 6.31
CA GLY A 75 -9.21 -14.95 6.23
C GLY A 75 -8.00 -14.01 6.22
N LEU A 76 -6.81 -14.60 6.16
CA LEU A 76 -5.55 -13.88 6.25
C LEU A 76 -5.43 -12.82 5.15
N PRO A 77 -4.93 -11.60 5.47
CA PRO A 77 -4.64 -10.61 4.45
C PRO A 77 -3.46 -11.05 3.57
N ILE A 78 -3.57 -10.80 2.26
CA ILE A 78 -2.45 -10.88 1.33
C ILE A 78 -1.77 -9.53 1.29
N GLY A 79 -0.47 -9.53 1.00
CA GLY A 79 0.26 -8.29 0.81
C GLY A 79 0.72 -7.62 2.11
N ILE A 80 0.72 -8.34 3.24
CA ILE A 80 1.39 -7.86 4.45
C ILE A 80 2.90 -7.82 4.20
N LEU A 81 3.46 -6.62 4.28
CA LEU A 81 4.90 -6.43 4.20
C LEU A 81 5.57 -7.09 5.41
N PRO A 82 6.66 -7.85 5.21
CA PRO A 82 7.54 -8.27 6.30
C PRO A 82 8.01 -7.06 7.10
N GLU A 83 8.21 -7.23 8.40
CA GLU A 83 8.51 -6.11 9.31
C GLU A 83 9.75 -5.34 8.87
N GLN A 84 10.83 -6.03 8.50
CA GLN A 84 12.06 -5.39 8.04
C GLN A 84 11.85 -4.55 6.77
N LEU A 85 10.97 -5.00 5.87
CA LEU A 85 10.64 -4.24 4.65
C LEU A 85 9.76 -3.03 4.98
N ARG A 86 8.81 -3.18 5.90
CA ARG A 86 7.99 -2.08 6.43
C ARG A 86 8.88 -1.01 7.07
N GLU A 87 9.77 -1.39 7.97
CA GLU A 87 10.76 -0.51 8.60
C GLU A 87 11.63 0.21 7.57
N TRP A 88 12.11 -0.52 6.55
CA TRP A 88 12.88 0.09 5.46
C TRP A 88 12.11 1.20 4.74
N HIS A 89 10.82 0.99 4.44
CA HIS A 89 9.97 2.01 3.84
C HIS A 89 9.74 3.21 4.76
N ILE A 90 9.49 2.98 6.05
CA ILE A 90 9.30 4.05 7.04
C ILE A 90 10.57 4.90 7.16
N LEU A 91 11.73 4.27 7.32
CA LEU A 91 13.02 4.98 7.40
C LEU A 91 13.32 5.76 6.12
N SER A 92 12.98 5.20 4.96
CA SER A 92 13.20 5.88 3.68
C SER A 92 12.31 7.10 3.51
N LEU A 93 11.06 7.04 4.00
CA LEU A 93 10.15 8.19 4.02
C LEU A 93 10.70 9.29 4.95
N ARG A 94 11.13 8.94 6.16
CA ARG A 94 11.75 9.90 7.10
C ARG A 94 13.04 10.51 6.55
N ALA A 95 13.87 9.71 5.89
CA ALA A 95 15.10 10.19 5.26
C ALA A 95 14.80 11.12 4.07
N LEU A 96 13.78 10.82 3.26
CA LEU A 96 13.29 11.72 2.22
C LEU A 96 12.85 13.05 2.79
N ASP A 97 12.04 13.04 3.85
CA ASP A 97 11.54 14.25 4.51
C ASP A 97 12.68 15.14 5.03
N ALA A 98 13.73 14.53 5.60
CA ALA A 98 14.93 15.26 6.03
C ALA A 98 15.69 15.84 4.83
N ASN A 99 15.92 15.03 3.78
CA ASN A 99 16.61 15.47 2.58
C ASN A 99 15.88 16.61 1.86
N LEU A 100 14.55 16.59 1.81
CA LEU A 100 13.74 17.68 1.23
C LEU A 100 13.84 18.98 2.03
N ARG A 101 14.18 18.92 3.32
CA ARG A 101 14.49 20.08 4.17
C ARG A 101 15.95 20.54 4.07
N GLY A 102 16.77 19.90 3.24
CA GLY A 102 18.18 20.24 3.07
C GLY A 102 19.10 19.64 4.13
N GLU A 103 18.62 18.70 4.95
CA GLU A 103 19.46 18.04 5.95
C GLU A 103 20.58 17.20 5.32
N SER A 104 21.72 17.20 6.00
CA SER A 104 22.88 16.43 5.54
C SER A 104 22.68 14.92 5.75
N TYR A 105 23.32 14.08 4.94
CA TYR A 105 23.33 12.62 5.15
C TYR A 105 23.87 12.23 6.53
N ARG A 106 24.76 13.05 7.12
CA ARG A 106 25.26 12.86 8.47
C ARG A 106 24.15 13.07 9.49
N THR A 107 23.40 14.18 9.41
CA THR A 107 22.24 14.42 10.30
C THR A 107 21.24 13.27 10.21
N ILE A 108 20.96 12.79 8.99
CA ILE A 108 20.07 11.65 8.76
C ILE A 108 20.63 10.38 9.44
N ALA A 109 21.92 10.12 9.35
CA ALA A 109 22.55 8.99 10.01
C ALA A 109 22.54 9.10 11.55
N GLU A 110 22.78 10.28 12.10
CA GLU A 110 22.76 10.53 13.54
C GLU A 110 21.37 10.27 14.13
N VAL A 111 20.33 10.78 13.47
CA VAL A 111 18.94 10.70 13.97
C VAL A 111 18.29 9.35 13.66
N LEU A 112 18.43 8.83 12.44
CA LEU A 112 17.71 7.62 12.01
C LEU A 112 18.51 6.33 12.16
N LEU A 113 19.84 6.41 12.19
CA LEU A 113 20.73 5.24 12.20
C LEU A 113 21.60 5.15 13.46
N GLY A 114 21.50 6.13 14.37
CA GLY A 114 22.23 6.14 15.64
C GLY A 114 23.72 6.40 15.48
N PHE A 115 24.18 6.99 14.37
CA PHE A 115 25.57 7.36 14.21
C PHE A 115 26.00 8.37 15.28
N ARG A 116 27.15 8.15 15.90
CA ARG A 116 27.79 9.04 16.86
C ARG A 116 29.27 9.09 16.52
N GLY A 117 29.78 10.27 16.21
CA GLY A 117 31.17 10.45 15.82
C GLY A 117 31.43 11.84 15.24
N THR A 118 32.68 12.09 14.93
CA THR A 118 33.16 13.30 14.25
C THR A 118 32.81 13.27 12.76
N LYS A 119 33.20 14.32 12.03
CA LYS A 119 32.99 14.36 10.57
C LYS A 119 33.85 13.32 9.88
N GLU A 120 35.06 13.13 10.38
CA GLU A 120 36.07 12.21 9.91
C GLU A 120 35.60 10.76 10.10
N ASP A 121 35.02 10.45 11.27
CA ASP A 121 34.42 9.13 11.54
C ASP A 121 33.29 8.81 10.54
N PHE A 122 32.48 9.80 10.19
CA PHE A 122 31.38 9.61 9.25
C PHE A 122 31.83 9.26 7.84
N GLU A 123 33.05 9.65 7.44
CA GLU A 123 33.52 9.44 6.08
C GLU A 123 33.67 7.95 5.72
N SER A 124 34.06 7.13 6.69
CA SER A 124 34.24 5.67 6.56
C SER A 124 33.10 4.85 7.17
N ASP A 125 32.16 5.46 7.90
CA ASP A 125 31.09 4.75 8.61
C ASP A 125 30.01 4.17 7.66
N PRO A 126 29.54 2.92 7.86
CA PRO A 126 28.50 2.29 7.04
C PRO A 126 27.17 3.05 7.01
N SER A 127 26.84 3.81 8.06
CA SER A 127 25.64 4.62 8.16
C SER A 127 25.56 5.69 7.07
N LYS A 128 26.69 6.21 6.58
CA LYS A 128 26.74 7.13 5.44
C LYS A 128 26.12 6.52 4.20
N ASN A 129 26.53 5.29 3.85
CA ASN A 129 25.98 4.57 2.70
C ASN A 129 24.52 4.15 2.93
N LYS A 130 24.17 3.76 4.16
CA LYS A 130 22.78 3.42 4.50
C LYS A 130 21.85 4.64 4.40
N ALA A 131 22.26 5.82 4.89
CA ALA A 131 21.52 7.07 4.76
C ALA A 131 21.31 7.45 3.28
N ARG A 132 22.35 7.37 2.45
CA ARG A 132 22.24 7.58 0.99
C ARG A 132 21.23 6.64 0.34
N ARG A 133 21.25 5.34 0.69
CA ARG A 133 20.29 4.37 0.14
C ARG A 133 18.86 4.66 0.59
N LEU A 134 18.64 5.07 1.85
CA LEU A 134 17.31 5.46 2.35
C LEU A 134 16.77 6.66 1.58
N VAL A 135 17.58 7.70 1.38
CA VAL A 135 17.19 8.89 0.61
C VAL A 135 16.90 8.52 -0.85
N ALA A 136 17.80 7.79 -1.50
CA ALA A 136 17.60 7.36 -2.89
C ALA A 136 16.34 6.51 -3.06
N HIS A 137 16.08 5.60 -2.12
CA HIS A 137 14.85 4.82 -2.10
C HIS A 137 13.62 5.70 -1.90
N GLY A 138 13.64 6.62 -0.94
CA GLY A 138 12.56 7.57 -0.69
C GLY A 138 12.21 8.41 -1.91
N ILE A 139 13.22 8.97 -2.60
CA ILE A 139 13.03 9.72 -3.85
C ILE A 139 12.38 8.85 -4.92
N ARG A 140 12.85 7.60 -5.09
CA ARG A 140 12.24 6.64 -6.02
C ARG A 140 10.77 6.36 -5.68
N MET A 141 10.46 6.18 -4.40
CA MET A 141 9.08 5.95 -3.94
C MET A 141 8.19 7.15 -4.24
N MET A 142 8.66 8.37 -3.94
CA MET A 142 7.96 9.62 -4.24
C MET A 142 7.68 9.79 -5.74
N ARG A 143 8.65 9.44 -6.60
CA ARG A 143 8.55 9.52 -8.07
C ARG A 143 7.75 8.36 -8.70
N GLY A 144 6.71 7.87 -8.00
CA GLY A 144 5.79 6.85 -8.50
C GLY A 144 6.10 5.41 -8.08
N GLY A 145 7.27 5.15 -7.47
CA GLY A 145 7.62 3.82 -6.96
C GLY A 145 6.66 3.29 -5.88
N TYR A 146 5.93 4.18 -5.19
CA TYR A 146 4.90 3.81 -4.21
C TYR A 146 3.80 2.90 -4.76
N ARG A 147 3.52 2.96 -6.07
CA ARG A 147 2.48 2.13 -6.71
C ARG A 147 2.79 0.63 -6.61
N LEU A 148 4.07 0.26 -6.48
CA LEU A 148 4.48 -1.13 -6.27
C LEU A 148 3.98 -1.71 -4.94
N LEU A 149 3.74 -0.86 -3.93
CA LEU A 149 3.19 -1.31 -2.64
C LEU A 149 1.74 -1.78 -2.77
N LEU A 150 0.98 -1.23 -3.73
CA LEU A 150 -0.41 -1.63 -3.99
C LEU A 150 -0.52 -3.03 -4.58
N HIS A 151 0.59 -3.55 -5.10
CA HIS A 151 0.65 -4.83 -5.78
C HIS A 151 1.51 -5.85 -5.04
N TYR A 152 2.03 -5.54 -3.85
CA TYR A 152 2.83 -6.50 -3.10
C TYR A 152 1.99 -7.76 -2.75
N PRO A 153 2.52 -8.98 -2.93
CA PRO A 153 3.90 -9.34 -3.27
C PRO A 153 4.19 -9.54 -4.78
N VAL A 154 3.24 -9.23 -5.67
CA VAL A 154 3.40 -9.41 -7.12
C VAL A 154 4.51 -8.50 -7.64
N LYS A 155 5.52 -9.13 -8.25
CA LYS A 155 6.57 -8.44 -8.99
C LYS A 155 6.13 -8.31 -10.45
N VAL A 156 5.64 -7.14 -10.82
CA VAL A 156 5.42 -6.82 -12.23
C VAL A 156 6.81 -6.72 -12.88
N GLY A 157 7.12 -7.61 -13.82
CA GLY A 157 8.37 -7.53 -14.58
C GLY A 157 8.53 -6.14 -15.21
N LYS A 158 9.76 -5.64 -15.32
CA LYS A 158 10.02 -4.44 -16.12
C LYS A 158 9.63 -4.80 -17.56
N ARG A 159 8.57 -4.19 -18.08
CA ARG A 159 8.36 -4.10 -19.52
C ARG A 159 9.36 -3.12 -20.11
#